data_AF-A0A3N5RQZ2-F1
#
_entry.id   AF-A0A3N5RQZ2-F1
#
_cell.length_a   1.000
_cell.length_b   1.000
_cell.length_c   1.000
_cell.angle_alpha   90.00
_cell.angle_beta   90.00
_cell.angle_gamma   90.00
#
_symmetry.space_group_name_H-M   'P 1'
#
loop_
_entity.id
_entity.type
_entity.pdbx_description
1 polymer ?
#
loop_
_entity_poly.entity_id
_entity_poly.type
_entity_poly.pdbx_seq_one_letter_code
_entity_poly.pdbx_strand_id
1 'polypeptide(L)'
;MLGTGEGMHMTSPSPGDGTHISGRRRSMWIFKVGVVGAGTMGGGIAQVVSFSGLPVVVKDIDEKQLDLARNHVEGIYQSRIDKGKMTAGQVQEKLSLIEYSLDYSGFSDVDIVIEAVP
;
A
#
# COMPACT_ATOMS: atom_id res chain seq x y z
N MET A 1 45.19 13.98 -8.57
CA MET A 1 44.55 13.15 -9.63
C MET A 1 43.38 12.44 -8.97
N LEU A 2 42.17 13.00 -9.09
CA LEU A 2 41.11 12.55 -10.03
C LEU A 2 40.59 11.15 -9.64
N GLY A 3 39.33 10.91 -9.29
CA GLY A 3 38.14 11.76 -9.37
C GLY A 3 36.97 11.20 -8.55
N THR A 4 36.00 12.08 -8.35
CA THR A 4 34.68 11.88 -7.77
C THR A 4 33.83 10.95 -8.64
N GLY A 5 33.34 9.84 -8.08
CA GLY A 5 32.41 8.92 -8.74
C GLY A 5 30.96 9.37 -8.53
N GLU A 6 30.28 9.57 -9.66
CA GLU A 6 29.01 10.27 -9.82
C GLU A 6 27.81 9.61 -9.13
N GLY A 7 26.89 10.46 -8.64
CA GLY A 7 25.57 10.04 -8.18
C GLY A 7 24.72 9.53 -9.34
N MET A 8 24.01 8.42 -9.11
CA MET A 8 23.02 7.87 -10.04
C MET A 8 21.83 8.84 -10.17
N HIS A 9 21.89 9.68 -11.20
CA HIS A 9 20.74 10.45 -11.68
C HIS A 9 19.85 9.50 -12.50
N MET A 10 18.72 9.05 -11.93
CA MET A 10 17.71 8.30 -12.67
C MET A 10 16.88 9.26 -13.52
N THR A 11 17.16 9.32 -14.82
CA THR A 11 16.29 9.99 -15.79
C THR A 11 15.11 9.08 -16.13
N SER A 12 13.89 9.63 -16.12
CA SER A 12 12.68 8.91 -16.54
C SER A 12 12.73 8.55 -18.04
N PRO A 13 12.21 7.37 -18.44
CA PRO A 13 12.18 6.99 -19.85
C PRO A 13 11.11 7.80 -20.61
N SER A 14 11.45 8.22 -21.82
CA SER A 14 10.55 8.92 -22.75
C SER A 14 9.52 7.95 -23.38
N PRO A 15 8.26 8.38 -23.63
CA PRO A 15 7.25 7.51 -24.22
C PRO A 15 7.39 7.49 -25.75
N GLY A 16 7.67 6.32 -26.31
CA GLY A 16 7.78 6.13 -27.75
C GLY A 16 7.41 4.70 -28.20
N ASP A 17 6.36 4.66 -28.99
CA ASP A 17 5.90 3.65 -29.97
C ASP A 17 5.43 2.26 -29.47
N GLY A 18 4.15 2.02 -29.69
CA GLY A 18 3.48 0.77 -29.39
C GLY A 18 3.66 -0.21 -30.54
N THR A 19 4.37 -1.32 -30.28
CA THR A 19 4.08 -2.69 -30.78
C THR A 19 5.24 -3.62 -30.43
N HIS A 20 5.39 -4.01 -29.16
CA HIS A 20 6.26 -5.13 -28.79
C HIS A 20 5.71 -5.87 -27.55
N ILE A 21 4.96 -6.95 -27.78
CA ILE A 21 4.79 -8.03 -26.79
C ILE A 21 5.99 -8.98 -26.89
N SER A 22 7.17 -8.51 -26.46
CA SER A 22 8.30 -9.38 -26.16
C SER A 22 8.34 -9.63 -24.66
N GLY A 23 8.31 -10.90 -24.26
CA GLY A 23 8.16 -11.38 -22.88
C GLY A 23 9.35 -11.10 -21.94
N ARG A 24 9.78 -9.85 -21.84
CA ARG A 24 10.58 -9.39 -20.71
C ARG A 24 9.59 -9.09 -19.58
N ARG A 25 9.60 -9.90 -18.51
CA ARG A 25 8.90 -9.55 -17.26
C ARG A 25 9.43 -8.17 -16.85
N ARG A 26 8.70 -7.10 -17.17
CA ARG A 26 9.00 -5.78 -16.64
C ARG A 26 8.76 -5.91 -15.15
N SER A 27 9.83 -5.90 -14.37
CA SER A 27 9.73 -5.72 -12.93
C SER A 27 9.05 -4.36 -12.73
N MET A 28 7.80 -4.39 -12.28
CA MET A 28 7.07 -3.21 -11.87
C MET A 28 7.28 -3.04 -10.37
N TRP A 29 7.73 -1.86 -9.97
CA TRP A 29 7.83 -1.53 -8.55
C TRP A 29 6.44 -1.13 -8.07
N ILE A 30 6.10 -1.54 -6.85
CA ILE A 30 4.83 -1.20 -6.21
C ILE A 30 5.16 -0.23 -5.09
N PHE A 31 4.63 0.99 -5.19
CA PHE A 31 4.77 2.06 -4.22
C PHE A 31 3.46 2.33 -3.49
N LYS A 32 2.30 2.03 -4.09
CA LYS A 32 0.99 2.19 -3.44
C LYS A 32 0.01 1.09 -3.86
N VAL A 33 -0.78 0.61 -2.91
CA VAL A 33 -1.78 -0.44 -3.12
C VAL A 33 -3.19 0.12 -2.91
N GLY A 34 -4.12 -0.29 -3.77
CA GLY A 34 -5.55 -0.09 -3.55
C GLY A 34 -6.20 -1.41 -3.15
N VAL A 35 -7.12 -1.36 -2.18
CA VAL A 35 -7.95 -2.49 -1.78
C VAL A 35 -9.41 -2.09 -1.98
N VAL A 36 -10.17 -2.89 -2.72
CA VAL A 36 -11.60 -2.67 -2.93
C VAL A 36 -12.37 -3.72 -2.14
N GLY A 37 -13.10 -3.31 -1.11
CA GLY A 37 -13.74 -4.14 -0.11
C GLY A 37 -12.97 -4.10 1.21
N ALA A 38 -13.59 -3.60 2.29
CA ALA A 38 -12.96 -3.39 3.59
C ALA A 38 -13.20 -4.51 4.62
N GLY A 39 -14.09 -5.48 4.33
CA GLY A 39 -14.41 -6.60 5.22
C GLY A 39 -13.19 -7.41 5.71
N THR A 40 -13.39 -8.55 6.37
CA THR A 40 -12.30 -9.28 7.06
C THR A 40 -11.01 -9.43 6.25
N MET A 41 -11.11 -9.79 4.97
CA MET A 41 -9.96 -9.90 4.07
C MET A 41 -9.35 -8.54 3.71
N GLY A 42 -10.19 -7.55 3.39
CA GLY A 42 -9.76 -6.18 3.05
C GLY A 42 -8.94 -5.53 4.15
N GLY A 43 -9.43 -5.58 5.40
CA GLY A 43 -8.67 -5.13 6.57
C GLY A 43 -7.36 -5.89 6.77
N GLY A 44 -7.37 -7.22 6.60
CA GLY A 44 -6.16 -8.04 6.70
C GLY A 44 -5.11 -7.71 5.64
N ILE A 45 -5.54 -7.49 4.40
CA ILE A 45 -4.66 -7.08 3.30
C ILE A 45 -4.05 -5.70 3.61
N ALA A 46 -4.87 -4.73 4.02
CA ALA A 46 -4.40 -3.40 4.39
C ALA A 46 -3.37 -3.45 5.54
N GLN A 47 -3.58 -4.31 6.53
CA GLN A 47 -2.62 -4.54 7.61
C GLN A 47 -1.28 -5.08 7.07
N VAL A 48 -1.30 -6.06 6.18
CA VAL A 48 -0.07 -6.66 5.63
C VAL A 48 0.70 -5.66 4.76
N VAL A 49 -0.01 -4.87 3.95
CA VAL A 49 0.60 -3.85 3.08
C VAL A 49 1.25 -2.76 3.94
N SER A 50 0.49 -2.17 4.88
CA SER A 50 1.02 -1.16 5.79
C SER A 50 2.20 -1.69 6.61
N PHE A 51 2.13 -2.92 7.12
CA PHE A 51 3.21 -3.58 7.86
C PHE A 51 4.50 -3.64 7.03
N SER A 52 4.38 -3.91 5.73
CA SER A 52 5.49 -3.95 4.77
C SER A 52 6.08 -2.56 4.47
N GLY A 53 5.47 -1.49 4.97
CA GLY A 53 5.93 -0.11 4.79
C GLY A 53 5.40 0.56 3.54
N LEU A 54 4.34 0.02 2.93
CA LEU A 54 3.71 0.60 1.74
C LEU A 54 2.39 1.30 2.10
N PRO A 55 2.13 2.48 1.53
CA PRO A 55 0.81 3.10 1.54
C PRO A 55 -0.28 2.20 0.93
N VAL A 56 -1.45 2.21 1.56
CA VAL A 56 -2.63 1.49 1.08
C VAL A 56 -3.89 2.33 1.25
N VAL A 57 -4.70 2.38 0.20
CA VAL A 57 -6.05 2.92 0.25
C VAL A 57 -7.04 1.76 0.31
N VAL A 58 -7.95 1.78 1.27
CA VAL A 58 -9.04 0.80 1.43
C VAL A 58 -10.35 1.49 1.09
N LYS A 59 -11.02 0.99 0.06
CA LYS A 59 -12.30 1.51 -0.39
C LYS A 59 -13.43 0.55 -0.10
N ASP A 60 -14.53 1.05 0.44
CA ASP A 60 -15.80 0.33 0.54
C ASP A 60 -16.96 1.27 0.15
N ILE A 61 -18.17 0.74 0.03
CA ILE A 61 -19.38 1.56 -0.12
C ILE A 61 -20.11 1.78 1.21
N ASP A 62 -19.78 0.99 2.24
CA ASP A 62 -20.40 1.05 3.57
C ASP A 62 -19.37 1.50 4.61
N GLU A 63 -19.66 2.62 5.26
CA GLU A 63 -18.85 3.20 6.34
C GLU A 63 -18.64 2.20 7.49
N LYS A 64 -19.64 1.35 7.77
CA LYS A 64 -19.52 0.31 8.80
C LYS A 64 -18.46 -0.72 8.45
N GLN A 65 -18.27 -1.05 7.18
CA GLN A 65 -17.22 -1.97 6.75
C GLN A 65 -15.84 -1.33 6.91
N LEU A 66 -15.70 -0.03 6.60
CA LEU A 66 -14.47 0.72 6.85
C LEU A 66 -14.11 0.75 8.34
N ASP A 67 -15.09 1.00 9.21
CA ASP A 67 -14.88 1.00 10.66
C ASP A 67 -14.49 -0.38 11.20
N LEU A 68 -15.15 -1.44 10.73
CA LEU A 68 -14.79 -2.82 11.09
C LEU A 68 -13.36 -3.14 10.66
N ALA A 69 -12.96 -2.73 9.45
CA ALA A 69 -11.60 -2.89 8.95
C ALA A 69 -10.60 -2.14 9.83
N ARG A 70 -10.86 -0.87 10.12
CA ARG A 70 -10.03 -0.01 10.97
C ARG A 70 -9.81 -0.63 12.34
N ASN A 71 -10.88 -0.99 13.03
CA ASN A 71 -10.82 -1.62 14.34
C ASN A 71 -10.05 -2.95 14.33
N HIS A 72 -10.24 -3.76 13.28
CA HIS A 72 -9.50 -5.00 13.11
C HIS A 72 -7.99 -4.75 12.96
N VAL A 73 -7.59 -3.82 12.10
CA VAL A 73 -6.18 -3.47 11.89
C VAL A 73 -5.55 -2.91 13.18
N GLU A 74 -6.24 -1.99 13.85
CA GLU A 74 -5.79 -1.43 15.13
C GLU A 74 -5.62 -2.51 16.20
N GLY A 75 -6.56 -3.46 16.31
CA GLY A 75 -6.47 -4.59 17.23
C GLY A 75 -5.26 -5.50 16.96
N ILE A 76 -4.93 -5.74 15.68
CA ILE A 76 -3.73 -6.51 15.30
C ILE A 76 -2.46 -5.78 15.76
N TYR A 77 -2.38 -4.46 15.55
CA TYR A 77 -1.21 -3.69 15.96
C TYR A 77 -1.09 -3.52 17.47
N GLN A 78 -2.20 -3.31 18.17
CA GLN A 78 -2.23 -3.26 19.63
C GLN A 78 -1.71 -4.59 20.22
N SER A 79 -2.15 -5.73 19.67
CA SER A 79 -1.63 -7.05 20.10
C SER A 79 -0.12 -7.19 19.90
N ARG A 80 0.47 -6.51 18.91
CA ARG A 80 1.94 -6.50 18.72
C ARG A 80 2.66 -5.64 19.76
N ILE A 81 2.07 -4.54 20.21
CA ILE A 81 2.59 -3.74 21.35
C ILE A 81 2.53 -4.59 22.62
N ASP A 82 1.38 -5.19 22.92
CA ASP A 82 1.16 -5.97 24.14
C ASP A 82 2.14 -7.16 24.25
N LYS A 83 2.51 -7.73 23.10
CA LYS A 83 3.51 -8.82 22.99
C LYS A 83 4.96 -8.34 22.93
N GLY A 84 5.22 -7.04 23.07
CA GLY A 84 6.55 -6.44 23.01
C GLY A 84 7.24 -6.58 21.64
N LYS A 85 6.46 -6.73 20.56
CA LYS A 85 6.97 -6.92 19.19
C LYS A 85 7.13 -5.61 18.42
N MET A 86 6.45 -4.54 18.85
CA MET A 86 6.53 -3.21 18.26
C MET A 86 6.37 -2.14 19.34
N THR A 87 6.92 -0.95 19.09
CA THR A 87 6.66 0.24 19.92
C THR A 87 5.40 0.95 19.46
N ALA A 88 4.82 1.80 20.31
CA ALA A 88 3.68 2.65 19.94
C ALA A 88 3.99 3.55 18.73
N GLY A 89 5.21 4.10 18.65
CA GLY A 89 5.64 4.92 17.52
C GLY A 89 5.71 4.13 16.20
N GLN A 90 6.23 2.90 16.23
CA GLN A 90 6.24 2.03 15.06
C GLN A 90 4.81 1.69 14.61
N VAL A 91 3.89 1.42 15.54
CA VAL A 91 2.49 1.18 15.18
C VAL A 91 1.85 2.41 14.56
N GLN A 92 2.07 3.59 15.13
CA GLN A 92 1.53 4.85 14.59
C GLN A 92 2.02 5.10 13.16
N GLU A 93 3.30 4.83 12.88
CA GLU A 93 3.86 4.90 11.53
C GLU A 93 3.10 3.97 10.57
N LYS A 94 2.88 2.70 10.96
CA LYS A 94 2.17 1.73 10.11
C LYS A 94 0.69 2.10 9.90
N LEU A 95 0.00 2.56 10.93
CA LEU A 95 -1.39 3.01 10.81
C LEU A 95 -1.52 4.23 9.90
N SER A 96 -0.54 5.14 9.93
CA SER A 96 -0.54 6.34 9.07
C SER A 96 -0.42 6.05 7.56
N LEU A 97 -0.02 4.82 7.19
CA LEU A 97 0.04 4.38 5.79
C LEU A 97 -1.32 3.93 5.24
N ILE A 98 -2.36 3.86 6.08
CA ILE A 98 -3.69 3.36 5.69
C ILE A 98 -4.66 4.52 5.57
N GLU A 99 -5.18 4.70 4.36
CA GLU A 99 -6.27 5.61 4.07
C GLU A 99 -7.55 4.79 3.83
N TYR A 100 -8.67 5.26 4.35
CA TYR A 100 -9.99 4.63 4.18
C TYR A 100 -10.90 5.58 3.42
N SER A 101 -11.59 5.10 2.40
CA SER A 101 -12.45 5.93 1.55
C SER A 101 -13.78 5.24 1.19
N LEU A 102 -14.84 6.04 1.04
CA LEU A 102 -16.13 5.59 0.51
C LEU A 102 -16.19 5.65 -1.03
N ASP A 103 -15.21 6.30 -1.65
CA ASP A 103 -15.09 6.49 -3.08
C ASP A 103 -13.66 6.20 -3.56
N TYR A 104 -13.37 6.49 -4.82
CA TYR A 104 -12.05 6.22 -5.42
C TYR A 104 -11.02 7.34 -5.15
N SER A 105 -11.26 8.23 -4.19
CA SER A 105 -10.24 9.16 -3.70
C SER A 105 -8.99 8.38 -3.27
N GLY A 106 -7.82 8.86 -3.69
CA GLY A 106 -6.54 8.22 -3.42
C GLY A 106 -6.17 7.04 -4.33
N PHE A 107 -6.95 6.71 -5.37
CA PHE A 107 -6.61 5.66 -6.36
C PHE A 107 -5.78 6.15 -7.56
N SER A 108 -5.63 7.46 -7.77
CA SER A 108 -5.02 7.99 -9.00
C SER A 108 -3.55 7.60 -9.21
N ASP A 109 -2.86 7.22 -8.13
CA ASP A 109 -1.44 6.85 -8.06
C ASP A 109 -1.23 5.41 -7.54
N VAL A 110 -2.28 4.58 -7.51
CA VAL A 110 -2.18 3.18 -7.11
C VAL A 110 -1.54 2.34 -8.22
N ASP A 111 -0.48 1.58 -7.89
CA ASP A 111 0.21 0.70 -8.86
C ASP A 111 -0.50 -0.65 -9.04
N ILE A 112 -1.21 -1.10 -8.01
CA ILE A 112 -1.93 -2.38 -7.99
C ILE A 112 -3.21 -2.29 -7.16
N VAL A 113 -4.30 -2.85 -7.69
CA VAL A 113 -5.57 -3.00 -6.98
C VAL A 113 -5.79 -4.47 -6.62
N ILE A 114 -6.17 -4.72 -5.38
CA ILE A 114 -6.62 -6.02 -4.89
C ILE A 114 -8.12 -5.92 -4.61
N GLU A 115 -8.90 -6.74 -5.30
CA GLU A 115 -10.35 -6.83 -5.13
C GLU A 115 -10.66 -7.88 -4.05
N ALA A 116 -11.51 -7.50 -3.09
CA ALA A 116 -11.87 -8.25 -1.90
C ALA A 116 -13.35 -8.04 -1.52
N VAL A 117 -14.21 -7.94 -2.53
CA VAL A 117 -15.68 -7.82 -2.44
C VAL A 117 -16.30 -9.22 -2.64
N PRO A 118 -17.41 -9.55 -1.94
CA PRO A 118 -18.17 -10.79 -2.18
C PRO A 118 -18.85 -10.87 -3.56
#